data_AF-A0A1F3ETX4-F1
#
_entry.id   AF-A0A1F3ETX4-F1
#
_cell.length_a   1.000
_cell.length_b   1.000
_cell.length_c   1.000
_cell.angle_alpha   90.00
_cell.angle_beta   90.00
_cell.angle_gamma   90.00
#
_symmetry.space_group_name_H-M   'P 1'
#
loop_
_entity.id
_entity.type
_entity.pdbx_description
1 polymer ?
#
loop_
_entity_poly.entity_id
_entity_poly.type
_entity_poly.pdbx_seq_one_letter_code
_entity_poly.pdbx_strand_id
1 'polypeptide(L)'
;MKQMFIIQYLIVIATITIMSSCKKDFMDDSLSMKTKIQNPVINNQKSAYVQGATSFLLYAGQTTVVGIVEISVTNDNLLITYNMSNGNLLDDASLFIGESLSLMPQTPNGAPKIGLFPYKSGSLNGVSSFTFTIPLSVLGGEPYICDKTFYIVAHASVRILNLDGSFSSNGAWAGTDRITQQGSWATYFTFVFACQEDIIAEKTCETAFAFGQNTFIDFDLTDSRWGWVYTISDTGFYETPLYAGAGRNDISKGTLVGTLEMNFDGTTLTVSYNMLSGFEMDETQLFASSSLPTTIAPGQFGNMHDLFEASSDEYILQVSGDNIYIIAHAEVCSYNF
;
A
#
# COMPACT_ATOMS: atom_id res chain seq x y z
N MET A 1 -84.43 -6.16 27.17
CA MET A 1 -85.00 -7.26 27.98
C MET A 1 -83.86 -8.20 28.31
N LYS A 2 -83.48 -8.30 29.59
CA LYS A 2 -82.45 -9.15 30.21
C LYS A 2 -80.99 -8.90 29.77
N GLN A 3 -79.97 -8.90 30.62
CA GLN A 3 -79.84 -8.70 32.08
C GLN A 3 -78.32 -8.78 32.36
N MET A 4 -77.91 -8.16 33.46
CA MET A 4 -76.78 -8.55 34.32
C MET A 4 -75.35 -8.11 33.97
N PHE A 5 -75.01 -6.92 34.50
CA PHE A 5 -74.17 -6.69 35.69
C PHE A 5 -72.84 -7.44 35.87
N ILE A 6 -71.94 -6.72 36.57
CA ILE A 6 -70.86 -7.14 37.51
C ILE A 6 -69.45 -6.79 36.96
N ILE A 7 -68.56 -6.01 37.60
CA ILE A 7 -68.50 -5.30 38.89
C ILE A 7 -67.41 -4.21 38.78
N GLN A 8 -67.62 -3.10 39.49
CA GLN A 8 -66.68 -2.00 39.79
C GLN A 8 -65.41 -2.44 40.54
N TYR A 9 -64.30 -1.69 40.41
CA TYR A 9 -63.76 -0.88 41.52
C TYR A 9 -62.72 0.13 41.02
N LEU A 10 -62.97 1.41 41.36
CA LEU A 10 -62.04 2.54 41.35
C LEU A 10 -60.93 2.34 42.41
N ILE A 11 -59.75 2.96 42.23
CA ILE A 11 -59.12 3.95 43.14
C ILE A 11 -57.78 4.44 42.54
N VAL A 12 -57.82 5.64 41.94
CA VAL A 12 -57.11 6.90 42.28
C VAL A 12 -55.70 6.87 42.93
N ILE A 13 -54.73 7.39 42.16
CA ILE A 13 -53.63 8.37 42.46
C ILE A 13 -52.60 8.05 43.57
N ALA A 14 -51.30 8.05 43.21
CA ALA A 14 -50.29 9.05 43.63
C ALA A 14 -48.86 8.61 43.28
N THR A 15 -48.16 9.49 42.57
CA THR A 15 -46.71 9.46 42.32
C THR A 15 -45.92 9.66 43.60
N ILE A 16 -44.95 8.78 43.89
CA ILE A 16 -43.85 9.01 44.84
C ILE A 16 -42.55 8.52 44.19
N THR A 17 -41.72 9.47 43.78
CA THR A 17 -40.28 9.31 43.51
C THR A 17 -39.52 9.55 44.81
N ILE A 18 -38.79 8.55 45.35
CA ILE A 18 -37.52 8.75 46.09
C ILE A 18 -36.64 7.48 45.92
N MET A 19 -35.36 7.75 45.74
CA MET A 19 -34.22 6.88 45.41
C MET A 19 -33.83 5.84 46.49
N SER A 20 -33.19 4.75 46.03
CA SER A 20 -32.14 4.00 46.76
C SER A 20 -31.00 3.74 45.75
N SER A 21 -29.85 4.40 45.82
CA SER A 21 -28.73 4.25 46.76
C SER A 21 -28.11 2.85 46.79
N CYS A 22 -27.09 2.65 45.95
CA CYS A 22 -25.89 1.91 46.34
C CYS A 22 -24.67 2.72 45.87
N LYS A 23 -23.93 3.25 46.84
CA LYS A 23 -22.55 3.75 46.70
C LYS A 23 -21.58 2.58 46.88
N LYS A 24 -20.52 2.50 46.07
CA LYS A 24 -19.13 2.75 46.53
C LYS A 24 -18.13 2.71 45.38
N ASP A 25 -17.17 3.61 45.50
CA ASP A 25 -16.01 3.92 44.66
C ASP A 25 -15.01 2.75 44.54
N PHE A 26 -14.11 2.76 43.53
CA PHE A 26 -12.66 2.66 43.70
C PHE A 26 -11.88 2.77 42.36
N MET A 27 -11.04 3.81 42.31
CA MET A 27 -9.72 4.04 41.71
C MET A 27 -9.17 3.20 40.53
N ASP A 28 -8.67 3.98 39.57
CA ASP A 28 -7.42 3.83 38.79
C ASP A 28 -6.31 3.00 39.46
N ASP A 29 -5.81 1.97 38.76
CA ASP A 29 -4.37 1.76 38.60
C ASP A 29 -4.08 0.86 37.39
N SER A 30 -3.05 1.28 36.69
CA SER A 30 -2.32 0.68 35.59
C SER A 30 -2.14 -0.85 35.61
N LEU A 31 -2.29 -1.45 34.43
CA LEU A 31 -1.32 -2.44 33.95
C LEU A 31 -1.30 -2.44 32.43
N SER A 32 -0.14 -2.01 31.94
CA SER A 32 0.30 -2.00 30.55
C SER A 32 -0.09 -3.26 29.79
N MET A 33 -1.00 -3.13 28.83
CA MET A 33 -0.79 -3.85 27.58
C MET A 33 0.08 -2.96 26.71
N LYS A 34 1.40 -3.17 26.83
CA LYS A 34 2.33 -2.93 25.73
C LYS A 34 1.88 -3.84 24.58
N THR A 35 0.86 -3.43 23.86
CA THR A 35 0.72 -3.90 22.50
C THR A 35 1.87 -3.24 21.79
N LYS A 36 2.96 -4.01 21.59
CA LYS A 36 3.84 -3.78 20.44
C LYS A 36 2.87 -3.65 19.27
N ILE A 37 2.59 -2.43 18.85
CA ILE A 37 2.05 -2.20 17.53
C ILE A 37 3.17 -2.73 16.67
N GLN A 38 2.97 -3.95 16.16
CA GLN A 38 3.81 -4.51 15.13
C GLN A 38 3.96 -3.40 14.10
N ASN A 39 5.20 -3.14 13.70
CA ASN A 39 5.54 -2.33 12.53
C ASN A 39 4.41 -2.45 11.52
N PRO A 40 4.00 -1.38 10.81
CA PRO A 40 3.19 -1.57 9.64
C PRO A 40 3.90 -2.65 8.83
N VAL A 41 3.23 -3.79 8.68
CA VAL A 41 3.57 -4.73 7.63
C VAL A 41 3.28 -3.88 6.41
N ILE A 42 4.31 -3.18 5.93
CA ILE A 42 4.35 -2.77 4.54
C ILE A 42 4.10 -4.10 3.85
N ASN A 43 2.91 -4.19 3.27
CA ASN A 43 2.51 -5.37 2.56
C ASN A 43 3.42 -5.33 1.33
N ASN A 44 4.60 -5.93 1.46
CA ASN A 44 5.53 -6.19 0.38
C ASN A 44 4.83 -7.20 -0.52
N GLN A 45 3.81 -6.73 -1.23
CA GLN A 45 3.30 -7.41 -2.40
C GLN A 45 4.33 -7.15 -3.48
N LYS A 46 5.43 -7.89 -3.38
CA LYS A 46 6.16 -8.31 -4.57
C LYS A 46 5.07 -8.82 -5.51
N SER A 47 4.97 -8.22 -6.67
CA SER A 47 3.98 -8.60 -7.66
C SER A 47 4.77 -9.16 -8.83
N ALA A 48 4.72 -10.47 -8.98
CA ALA A 48 5.18 -11.10 -10.20
C ALA A 48 4.31 -10.58 -11.38
N TYR A 49 4.95 -10.26 -12.49
CA TYR A 49 4.27 -9.89 -13.73
C TYR A 49 4.93 -10.59 -14.92
N VAL A 50 4.21 -10.66 -16.04
CA VAL A 50 4.72 -11.27 -17.26
C VAL A 50 5.57 -10.26 -18.00
N GLN A 51 6.82 -10.60 -18.28
CA GLN A 51 7.70 -9.81 -19.12
C GLN A 51 7.63 -10.28 -20.58
N GLY A 52 7.64 -9.33 -21.52
CA GLY A 52 7.64 -9.60 -22.94
C GLY A 52 6.23 -9.66 -23.54
N ALA A 53 6.05 -10.52 -24.54
CA ALA A 53 4.75 -10.67 -25.21
C ALA A 53 3.73 -11.33 -24.27
N THR A 54 2.55 -10.72 -24.16
CA THR A 54 1.44 -11.20 -23.33
C THR A 54 0.25 -11.69 -24.15
N SER A 55 0.33 -11.64 -25.48
CA SER A 55 -0.74 -12.05 -26.39
C SER A 55 -0.17 -12.84 -27.57
N PHE A 56 -0.74 -14.02 -27.81
CA PHE A 56 -0.25 -14.99 -28.79
C PHE A 56 -1.39 -15.45 -29.68
N LEU A 57 -1.18 -15.45 -31.01
CA LEU A 57 -2.19 -15.91 -31.96
C LEU A 57 -2.50 -17.39 -31.77
N LEU A 58 -3.78 -17.74 -31.82
CA LEU A 58 -4.29 -19.11 -31.80
C LEU A 58 -4.59 -19.56 -33.23
N TYR A 59 -3.81 -20.51 -33.74
CA TYR A 59 -3.92 -21.02 -35.10
C TYR A 59 -4.65 -22.35 -35.16
N ALA A 60 -5.73 -22.41 -35.92
CA ALA A 60 -6.39 -23.64 -36.34
C ALA A 60 -5.91 -24.08 -37.73
N GLY A 61 -5.74 -25.38 -37.93
CA GLY A 61 -5.34 -25.91 -39.24
C GLY A 61 -4.00 -25.34 -39.75
N GLN A 62 -3.06 -25.06 -38.84
CA GLN A 62 -1.72 -24.50 -39.08
C GLN A 62 -1.65 -23.02 -39.49
N THR A 63 -2.64 -22.48 -40.21
CA THR A 63 -2.52 -21.12 -40.78
C THR A 63 -3.68 -20.19 -40.45
N THR A 64 -4.82 -20.71 -40.02
CA THR A 64 -6.02 -19.89 -39.80
C THR A 64 -6.03 -19.35 -38.39
N VAL A 65 -5.92 -18.03 -38.22
CA VAL A 65 -6.08 -17.38 -36.92
C VAL A 65 -7.55 -17.45 -36.51
N VAL A 66 -7.82 -18.07 -35.36
CA VAL A 66 -9.18 -18.21 -34.82
C VAL A 66 -9.41 -17.39 -33.57
N GLY A 67 -8.33 -16.91 -32.93
CA GLY A 67 -8.37 -16.13 -31.70
C GLY A 67 -6.97 -15.81 -31.19
N ILE A 68 -6.88 -15.47 -29.92
CA ILE A 68 -5.64 -15.23 -29.19
C ILE A 68 -5.65 -15.96 -27.84
N VAL A 69 -4.46 -16.22 -27.33
CA VAL A 69 -4.21 -16.60 -25.94
C VAL A 69 -3.44 -15.48 -25.27
N GLU A 70 -4.03 -14.92 -24.21
CA GLU A 70 -3.46 -13.83 -23.42
C GLU A 70 -2.99 -14.34 -22.06
N ILE A 71 -1.91 -13.73 -21.57
CA ILE A 71 -1.29 -14.05 -20.29
C ILE A 71 -1.28 -12.79 -19.43
N SER A 72 -1.73 -12.90 -18.20
CA SER A 72 -1.57 -11.86 -17.19
C SER A 72 -1.35 -12.46 -15.81
N VAL A 73 -0.86 -11.66 -14.88
CA VAL A 73 -0.83 -12.00 -13.46
C VAL A 73 -1.74 -11.03 -12.71
N THR A 74 -2.59 -11.55 -11.84
CA THR A 74 -3.49 -10.75 -11.00
C THR A 74 -3.74 -11.50 -9.70
N ASN A 75 -3.58 -10.84 -8.56
CA ASN A 75 -3.85 -11.40 -7.23
C ASN A 75 -3.17 -12.76 -7.00
N ASP A 76 -1.85 -12.87 -7.21
CA ASP A 76 -1.07 -14.12 -7.05
C ASP A 76 -1.51 -15.29 -7.94
N ASN A 77 -2.22 -15.00 -9.04
CA ASN A 77 -2.63 -15.98 -10.03
C ASN A 77 -2.14 -15.60 -11.42
N LEU A 78 -1.58 -16.59 -12.12
CA LEU A 78 -1.36 -16.53 -13.57
C LEU A 78 -2.69 -16.83 -14.26
N LEU A 79 -3.15 -15.90 -15.09
CA LEU A 79 -4.33 -16.04 -15.93
C LEU A 79 -3.89 -16.35 -17.36
N ILE A 80 -4.44 -17.43 -17.92
CA ILE A 80 -4.26 -17.79 -19.34
C ILE A 80 -5.64 -17.76 -20.00
N THR A 81 -5.90 -16.71 -20.78
CA THR A 81 -7.20 -16.43 -21.35
C THR A 81 -7.22 -16.71 -22.85
N TYR A 82 -8.10 -17.61 -23.27
CA TYR A 82 -8.40 -17.87 -24.67
C TYR A 82 -9.53 -16.92 -25.09
N ASN A 83 -9.31 -16.13 -26.14
CA ASN A 83 -10.29 -15.21 -26.70
C ASN A 83 -10.50 -15.50 -28.19
N MET A 84 -11.71 -15.94 -28.53
CA MET A 84 -12.08 -16.27 -29.91
C MET A 84 -12.46 -15.01 -30.68
N SER A 85 -12.12 -14.99 -31.97
CA SER A 85 -12.39 -13.88 -32.88
C SER A 85 -13.41 -14.28 -33.95
N ASN A 86 -14.01 -13.29 -34.61
CA ASN A 86 -14.82 -13.48 -35.83
C ASN A 86 -15.99 -14.47 -35.67
N GLY A 87 -16.61 -14.53 -34.48
CA GLY A 87 -17.72 -15.44 -34.20
C GLY A 87 -17.33 -16.91 -34.07
N ASN A 88 -16.03 -17.22 -34.08
CA ASN A 88 -15.52 -18.56 -33.77
C ASN A 88 -15.84 -18.90 -32.30
N LEU A 89 -15.98 -20.19 -32.03
CA LEU A 89 -16.35 -20.72 -30.73
C LEU A 89 -15.29 -21.68 -30.21
N LEU A 90 -15.09 -21.70 -28.90
CA LEU A 90 -14.21 -22.59 -28.17
C LEU A 90 -15.03 -23.72 -27.56
N ASP A 91 -14.72 -24.96 -27.92
CA ASP A 91 -15.41 -26.15 -27.40
C ASP A 91 -14.66 -26.81 -26.25
N ASP A 92 -13.33 -26.80 -26.28
CA ASP A 92 -12.48 -27.19 -25.15
C ASP A 92 -11.08 -26.54 -25.23
N ALA A 93 -10.43 -26.40 -24.07
CA ALA A 93 -9.07 -25.93 -23.94
C ALA A 93 -8.26 -26.90 -23.06
N SER A 94 -7.01 -27.13 -23.45
CA SER A 94 -6.03 -27.94 -22.70
C SER A 94 -4.69 -27.22 -22.69
N LEU A 95 -4.06 -27.18 -21.51
CA LEU A 95 -2.88 -26.35 -21.27
C LEU A 95 -1.82 -27.14 -20.50
N PHE A 96 -0.59 -27.03 -21.00
CA PHE A 96 0.61 -27.36 -20.24
C PHE A 96 1.44 -26.09 -20.01
N ILE A 97 1.99 -25.96 -18.80
CA ILE A 97 2.96 -24.95 -18.38
C ILE A 97 4.10 -25.65 -17.63
N GLY A 98 5.35 -25.26 -17.91
CA GLY A 98 6.51 -25.75 -17.16
C GLY A 98 7.82 -25.10 -17.58
N GLU A 99 8.88 -25.31 -16.80
CA GLU A 99 10.22 -24.74 -17.05
C GLU A 99 10.95 -25.37 -18.27
N SER A 100 10.40 -26.45 -18.84
CA SER A 100 10.93 -27.11 -20.03
C SER A 100 9.86 -27.94 -20.73
N LEU A 101 9.93 -28.01 -22.06
CA LEU A 101 9.10 -28.92 -22.87
C LEU A 101 9.35 -30.40 -22.56
N SER A 102 10.50 -30.76 -21.97
CA SER A 102 10.76 -32.15 -21.56
C SER A 102 9.82 -32.64 -20.46
N LEU A 103 9.26 -31.72 -19.67
CA LEU A 103 8.30 -32.02 -18.60
C LEU A 103 6.87 -32.20 -19.12
N MET A 104 6.61 -31.81 -20.37
CA MET A 104 5.30 -31.97 -21.00
C MET A 104 4.99 -33.45 -21.22
N PRO A 105 3.75 -33.90 -20.93
CA PRO A 105 3.28 -35.23 -21.35
C PRO A 105 3.38 -35.37 -22.87
N GLN A 106 4.27 -36.26 -23.33
CA GLN A 106 4.58 -36.41 -24.75
C GLN A 106 4.86 -37.86 -25.17
N THR A 107 4.83 -38.09 -26.48
CA THR A 107 5.31 -39.33 -27.11
C THR A 107 6.84 -39.36 -27.15
N PRO A 108 7.48 -40.52 -27.41
CA PRO A 108 8.94 -40.57 -27.56
C PRO A 108 9.51 -39.61 -28.62
N ASN A 109 8.72 -39.24 -29.63
CA ASN A 109 9.11 -38.31 -30.69
C ASN A 109 8.80 -36.84 -30.35
N GLY A 110 8.42 -36.53 -29.11
CA GLY A 110 8.14 -35.17 -28.63
C GLY A 110 6.74 -34.64 -28.97
N ALA A 111 5.90 -35.39 -29.70
CA ALA A 111 4.54 -34.95 -29.98
C ALA A 111 3.71 -34.91 -28.67
N PRO A 112 2.94 -33.83 -28.41
CA PRO A 112 2.16 -33.70 -27.18
C PRO A 112 1.08 -34.77 -27.02
N LYS A 113 0.90 -35.25 -25.80
CA LYS A 113 -0.24 -36.08 -25.39
C LYS A 113 -1.28 -35.19 -24.69
N ILE A 114 -2.06 -34.45 -25.49
CA ILE A 114 -3.05 -33.45 -25.00
C ILE A 114 -3.97 -34.03 -23.91
N GLY A 115 -4.41 -35.28 -24.09
CA GLY A 115 -5.25 -35.99 -23.11
C GLY A 115 -4.62 -36.20 -21.73
N LEU A 116 -3.33 -35.88 -21.54
CA LEU A 116 -2.62 -35.96 -20.26
C LEU A 116 -2.18 -34.59 -19.73
N PHE A 117 -2.55 -33.49 -20.39
CA PHE A 117 -2.19 -32.16 -19.92
C PHE A 117 -2.79 -31.86 -18.53
N PRO A 118 -2.04 -31.15 -17.66
CA PRO A 118 -2.43 -30.92 -16.28
C PRO A 118 -3.64 -29.99 -16.13
N TYR A 119 -3.83 -29.04 -17.05
CA TYR A 119 -4.94 -28.09 -17.02
C TYR A 119 -5.88 -28.33 -18.20
N LYS A 120 -7.18 -28.48 -17.91
CA LYS A 120 -8.23 -28.73 -18.91
C LYS A 120 -9.51 -28.01 -18.52
N SER A 121 -10.20 -27.43 -19.49
CA SER A 121 -11.50 -26.79 -19.26
C SER A 121 -12.64 -27.80 -19.12
N GLY A 122 -12.46 -29.00 -19.70
CA GLY A 122 -13.61 -29.85 -20.05
C GLY A 122 -14.39 -29.27 -21.23
N SER A 123 -15.59 -29.81 -21.49
CA SER A 123 -16.45 -29.28 -22.56
C SER A 123 -17.03 -27.92 -22.17
N LEU A 124 -16.79 -26.92 -23.01
CA LEU A 124 -17.32 -25.56 -22.90
C LEU A 124 -18.57 -25.35 -23.75
N ASN A 125 -18.89 -26.28 -24.67
CA ASN A 125 -20.07 -26.24 -25.54
C ASN A 125 -20.17 -24.99 -26.44
N GLY A 126 -19.05 -24.34 -26.75
CA GLY A 126 -18.98 -23.21 -27.67
C GLY A 126 -19.10 -21.86 -26.97
N VAL A 127 -18.01 -21.40 -26.37
CA VAL A 127 -17.89 -20.06 -25.76
C VAL A 127 -16.96 -19.17 -26.56
N SER A 128 -17.09 -17.85 -26.43
CA SER A 128 -16.16 -16.91 -27.06
C SER A 128 -14.89 -16.68 -26.24
N SER A 129 -14.88 -17.01 -24.95
CA SER A 129 -13.73 -16.83 -24.07
C SER A 129 -13.70 -17.84 -22.93
N PHE A 130 -12.50 -18.22 -22.49
CA PHE A 130 -12.27 -19.05 -21.30
C PHE A 130 -10.92 -18.72 -20.67
N THR A 131 -10.84 -18.74 -19.34
CA THR A 131 -9.59 -18.44 -18.61
C THR A 131 -9.22 -19.59 -17.67
N PHE A 132 -7.98 -20.06 -17.77
CA PHE A 132 -7.36 -20.83 -16.69
C PHE A 132 -6.80 -19.87 -15.64
N THR A 133 -7.06 -20.16 -14.37
CA THR A 133 -6.49 -19.46 -13.22
C THR A 133 -5.54 -20.41 -12.51
N ILE A 134 -4.24 -20.12 -12.54
CA ILE A 134 -3.18 -20.94 -11.96
C ILE A 134 -2.53 -20.16 -10.82
N PRO A 135 -2.70 -20.58 -9.56
CA PRO A 135 -2.02 -19.93 -8.45
C PRO A 135 -0.50 -20.02 -8.61
N LEU A 136 0.22 -18.91 -8.41
CA LEU A 136 1.67 -18.87 -8.53
C LEU A 136 2.36 -19.83 -7.54
N SER A 137 1.73 -20.12 -6.41
CA SER A 137 2.19 -21.11 -5.43
C SER A 137 2.32 -22.52 -6.01
N VAL A 138 1.47 -22.91 -6.96
CA VAL A 138 1.54 -24.20 -7.66
C VAL A 138 2.76 -24.26 -8.59
N LEU A 139 3.25 -23.10 -9.04
CA LEU A 139 4.46 -22.97 -9.83
C LEU A 139 5.73 -22.81 -8.97
N GLY A 140 5.61 -22.90 -7.65
CA GLY A 140 6.72 -22.75 -6.69
C GLY A 140 6.71 -21.43 -5.91
N GLY A 141 5.79 -20.51 -6.22
CA GLY A 141 5.69 -19.19 -5.58
C GLY A 141 6.69 -18.17 -6.14
N GLU A 142 6.48 -16.90 -5.79
CA GLU A 142 7.22 -15.78 -6.40
C GLU A 142 8.75 -15.92 -6.35
N PRO A 143 9.41 -16.25 -5.23
CA PRO A 143 10.86 -16.37 -5.20
C PRO A 143 11.42 -17.43 -6.14
N TYR A 144 10.63 -18.44 -6.49
CA TYR A 144 11.04 -19.55 -7.36
C TYR A 144 10.85 -19.25 -8.84
N ILE A 145 9.78 -18.51 -9.18
CA ILE A 145 9.41 -18.22 -10.56
C ILE A 145 10.12 -16.99 -11.13
N CYS A 146 10.60 -16.06 -10.29
CA CYS A 146 11.28 -14.85 -10.75
C CYS A 146 12.43 -15.15 -11.73
N ASP A 147 12.48 -14.40 -12.82
CA ASP A 147 13.47 -14.47 -13.90
C ASP A 147 13.60 -15.85 -14.57
N LYS A 148 12.67 -16.77 -14.30
CA LYS A 148 12.58 -18.06 -14.97
C LYS A 148 11.76 -17.94 -16.24
N THR A 149 12.21 -18.66 -17.27
CA THR A 149 11.44 -18.86 -18.49
C THR A 149 10.49 -20.05 -18.33
N PHE A 150 9.21 -19.83 -18.63
CA PHE A 150 8.20 -20.87 -18.68
C PHE A 150 7.75 -21.12 -20.13
N TYR A 151 7.52 -22.38 -20.45
CA TYR A 151 7.02 -22.87 -21.73
C TYR A 151 5.52 -23.15 -21.60
N ILE A 152 4.74 -22.56 -22.50
CA ILE A 152 3.30 -22.78 -22.60
C ILE A 152 2.98 -23.56 -23.87
N VAL A 153 2.22 -24.63 -23.68
CA VAL A 153 1.66 -25.42 -24.78
C VAL A 153 0.14 -25.37 -24.64
N ALA A 154 -0.46 -24.42 -25.34
CA ALA A 154 -1.88 -24.11 -25.29
C ALA A 154 -2.61 -24.69 -26.50
N HIS A 155 -3.42 -25.73 -26.25
CA HIS A 155 -4.27 -26.39 -27.24
C HIS A 155 -5.72 -25.99 -27.04
N ALA A 156 -6.49 -25.95 -28.14
CA ALA A 156 -7.93 -25.78 -28.11
C ALA A 156 -8.61 -26.62 -29.20
N SER A 157 -9.83 -27.09 -28.92
CA SER A 157 -10.78 -27.50 -29.95
C SER A 157 -11.73 -26.34 -30.22
N VAL A 158 -11.83 -25.93 -31.48
CA VAL A 158 -12.57 -24.74 -31.89
C VAL A 158 -13.56 -25.07 -33.01
N ARG A 159 -14.63 -24.30 -33.05
CA ARG A 159 -15.58 -24.21 -34.16
C ARG A 159 -15.37 -22.90 -34.91
N ILE A 160 -14.99 -23.00 -36.17
CA ILE A 160 -14.74 -21.86 -37.06
C ILE A 160 -16.02 -21.53 -37.81
N LEU A 161 -16.47 -20.28 -37.73
CA LEU A 161 -17.65 -19.80 -38.46
C LEU A 161 -17.29 -19.57 -39.93
N ASN A 162 -17.97 -20.27 -40.83
CA ASN A 162 -17.83 -20.11 -42.27
C ASN A 162 -18.74 -18.98 -42.80
N LEU A 163 -18.45 -18.49 -44.01
CA LEU A 163 -19.23 -17.42 -44.65
C LEU A 163 -20.70 -17.78 -44.90
N ASP A 164 -21.02 -19.06 -45.00
CA ASP A 164 -22.39 -19.57 -45.17
C ASP A 164 -23.15 -19.73 -43.85
N GLY A 165 -22.54 -19.36 -42.71
CA GLY A 165 -23.11 -19.49 -41.38
C GLY A 165 -22.94 -20.89 -40.75
N SER A 166 -22.31 -21.83 -41.44
CA SER A 166 -21.97 -23.15 -40.88
C SER A 166 -20.71 -23.11 -40.01
N PHE A 167 -20.50 -24.17 -39.22
CA PHE A 167 -19.28 -24.31 -38.41
C PHE A 167 -18.44 -25.49 -38.90
N SER A 168 -17.11 -25.32 -38.90
CA SER A 168 -16.13 -26.40 -39.05
C SER A 168 -15.34 -26.60 -37.75
N SER A 169 -15.06 -27.85 -37.38
CA SER A 169 -14.32 -28.17 -36.15
C SER A 169 -12.84 -28.40 -36.43
N ASN A 170 -11.98 -27.78 -35.63
CA ASN A 170 -10.54 -27.85 -35.79
C ASN A 170 -9.81 -27.87 -34.43
N GLY A 171 -8.69 -28.59 -34.38
CA GLY A 171 -7.69 -28.37 -33.32
C GLY A 171 -6.90 -27.10 -33.60
N ALA A 172 -6.56 -26.37 -32.55
CA ALA A 172 -5.82 -25.13 -32.59
C ALA A 172 -4.69 -25.10 -31.56
N TRP A 173 -3.59 -24.42 -31.91
CA TRP A 173 -2.43 -24.22 -31.04
C TRP A 173 -2.03 -22.76 -31.03
N ALA A 174 -1.67 -22.25 -29.85
CA ALA A 174 -1.17 -20.88 -29.72
C ALA A 174 0.35 -20.81 -29.86
N GLY A 175 0.84 -19.65 -30.29
CA GLY A 175 2.26 -19.41 -30.52
C GLY A 175 2.74 -19.91 -31.88
N THR A 176 4.03 -19.73 -32.14
CA THR A 176 4.65 -19.99 -33.45
C THR A 176 5.76 -21.03 -33.40
N ASP A 177 6.31 -21.31 -32.22
CA ASP A 177 7.49 -22.16 -32.11
C ASP A 177 7.08 -23.63 -32.15
N ARG A 178 7.73 -24.39 -33.03
CA ARG A 178 7.40 -25.79 -33.27
C ARG A 178 7.95 -26.70 -32.18
N ILE A 179 7.08 -27.52 -31.57
CA ILE A 179 7.51 -28.53 -30.59
C ILE A 179 8.31 -29.65 -31.27
N THR A 180 7.87 -30.07 -32.46
CA THR A 180 8.56 -31.12 -33.24
C THR A 180 8.88 -30.62 -34.64
N GLN A 181 10.03 -31.05 -35.17
CA GLN A 181 10.49 -30.71 -36.52
C GLN A 181 9.67 -31.43 -37.61
N GLN A 182 9.10 -32.59 -37.32
CA GLN A 182 8.31 -33.40 -38.26
C GLN A 182 7.10 -34.02 -37.56
N GLY A 183 6.01 -34.22 -38.31
CA GLY A 183 4.78 -34.81 -37.79
C GLY A 183 3.86 -33.79 -37.13
N SER A 184 3.66 -33.91 -35.81
CA SER A 184 2.70 -33.09 -35.07
C SER A 184 2.95 -31.61 -35.27
N TRP A 185 1.89 -30.86 -35.61
CA TRP A 185 2.01 -29.43 -35.87
C TRP A 185 1.91 -28.52 -34.66
N ALA A 186 1.88 -29.12 -33.47
CA ALA A 186 1.77 -28.40 -32.22
C ALA A 186 2.88 -27.35 -32.03
N THR A 187 2.45 -26.19 -31.57
CA THR A 187 3.31 -25.05 -31.25
C THR A 187 3.33 -24.79 -29.74
N TYR A 188 4.31 -24.00 -29.33
CA TYR A 188 4.43 -23.44 -28.00
C TYR A 188 4.84 -21.96 -28.10
N PHE A 189 4.82 -21.30 -26.96
CA PHE A 189 5.49 -20.02 -26.77
C PHE A 189 6.10 -19.97 -25.37
N THR A 190 6.97 -19.00 -25.12
CA THR A 190 7.59 -18.79 -23.82
C THR A 190 7.27 -17.41 -23.27
N PHE A 191 7.30 -17.30 -21.95
CA PHE A 191 7.30 -16.02 -21.25
C PHE A 191 8.23 -16.09 -20.04
N VAL A 192 8.59 -14.93 -19.50
CA VAL A 192 9.41 -14.81 -18.29
C VAL A 192 8.56 -14.13 -17.21
N PHE A 193 8.62 -14.63 -15.98
CA PHE A 193 8.12 -13.87 -14.84
C PHE A 193 9.17 -12.84 -14.45
N ALA A 194 8.87 -11.55 -14.59
CA ALA A 194 9.61 -10.52 -13.91
C ALA A 194 9.00 -10.29 -12.54
N CYS A 195 9.84 -9.96 -11.58
CA CYS A 195 9.41 -9.59 -10.25
C CYS A 195 9.90 -8.18 -9.98
N GLN A 196 9.01 -7.32 -9.50
CA GLN A 196 9.44 -6.03 -9.00
C GLN A 196 10.29 -6.28 -7.75
N GLU A 197 11.56 -5.86 -7.78
CA GLU A 197 12.28 -5.60 -6.55
C GLU A 197 11.72 -4.28 -6.00
N ASP A 198 11.34 -4.28 -4.73
CA ASP A 198 10.93 -3.04 -4.06
C ASP A 198 12.06 -2.03 -4.23
N ILE A 199 11.79 -0.91 -4.89
CA ILE A 199 12.63 0.28 -4.75
C ILE A 199 12.40 0.71 -3.31
N ILE A 200 13.28 0.29 -2.41
CA ILE A 200 13.24 0.74 -1.02
C ILE A 200 13.58 2.23 -1.09
N ALA A 201 12.55 3.07 -0.99
CA ALA A 201 12.78 4.48 -0.74
C ALA A 201 13.49 4.56 0.62
N GLU A 202 14.77 4.88 0.64
CA GLU A 202 15.53 4.94 1.89
C GLU A 202 15.01 6.13 2.69
N LYS A 203 14.26 5.84 3.76
CA LYS A 203 13.82 6.86 4.73
C LYS A 203 15.07 7.34 5.47
N THR A 204 15.43 8.59 5.23
CA THR A 204 16.50 9.28 5.95
C THR A 204 15.89 10.35 6.84
N CYS A 205 16.16 10.28 8.13
CA CYS A 205 15.68 11.24 9.13
C CYS A 205 16.83 12.09 9.66
N GLU A 206 16.54 13.34 9.94
CA GLU A 206 17.49 14.35 10.38
C GLU A 206 16.83 15.26 11.43
N THR A 207 17.65 15.80 12.34
CA THR A 207 17.19 16.77 13.32
C THR A 207 16.95 18.12 12.65
N ALA A 208 15.79 18.74 12.93
CA ALA A 208 15.43 20.07 12.49
C ALA A 208 15.13 21.03 13.65
N PHE A 209 15.50 22.30 13.48
CA PHE A 209 15.13 23.38 14.38
C PHE A 209 14.57 24.56 13.60
N ALA A 210 13.61 25.27 14.20
CA ALA A 210 13.15 26.53 13.66
C ALA A 210 14.26 27.58 13.81
N PHE A 211 14.49 28.36 12.76
CA PHE A 211 15.49 29.41 12.78
C PHE A 211 15.07 30.53 13.75
N GLY A 212 16.01 31.05 14.53
CA GLY A 212 15.75 32.07 15.55
C GLY A 212 16.81 33.15 15.57
N GLN A 213 16.54 34.25 16.29
CA GLN A 213 17.43 35.41 16.35
C GLN A 213 18.75 35.09 17.06
N ASN A 214 18.71 34.15 18.01
CA ASN A 214 19.86 33.74 18.81
C ASN A 214 20.04 32.22 18.71
N THR A 215 21.28 31.78 18.68
CA THR A 215 21.64 30.35 18.77
C THR A 215 21.65 29.89 20.23
N PHE A 216 21.71 28.57 20.46
CA PHE A 216 21.97 28.04 21.79
C PHE A 216 23.31 28.51 22.39
N ILE A 217 24.27 28.86 21.53
CA ILE A 217 25.60 29.35 21.95
C ILE A 217 25.48 30.79 22.43
N ASP A 218 24.68 31.64 21.76
CA ASP A 218 24.48 33.04 22.15
C ASP A 218 23.82 33.19 23.52
N PHE A 219 23.08 32.17 23.96
CA PHE A 219 22.46 32.10 25.29
C PHE A 219 23.30 31.32 26.32
N ASP A 220 24.57 31.00 26.01
CA ASP A 220 25.47 30.23 26.88
C ASP A 220 24.88 28.86 27.33
N LEU A 221 24.02 28.25 26.51
CA LEU A 221 23.40 26.94 26.81
C LEU A 221 24.31 25.77 26.43
N THR A 222 25.27 26.01 25.52
CA THR A 222 26.21 25.03 24.99
C THR A 222 27.35 25.69 24.21
N ASP A 223 28.51 25.02 24.13
CA ASP A 223 29.62 25.46 23.29
C ASP A 223 29.67 24.80 21.90
N SER A 224 28.78 23.82 21.62
CA SER A 224 28.96 22.94 20.46
C SER A 224 27.69 22.49 19.74
N ARG A 225 26.55 22.45 20.44
CA ARG A 225 25.30 22.01 19.83
C ARG A 225 24.65 23.14 19.05
N TRP A 226 24.16 22.80 17.85
CA TRP A 226 23.41 23.73 17.03
C TRP A 226 21.92 23.72 17.39
N GLY A 227 21.23 24.79 16.99
CA GLY A 227 19.83 25.07 17.27
C GLY A 227 19.66 26.54 17.69
N TRP A 228 18.42 27.00 17.59
CA TRP A 228 18.08 28.41 17.79
C TRP A 228 16.96 28.58 18.79
N VAL A 229 16.92 29.78 19.36
CA VAL A 229 15.84 30.29 20.20
C VAL A 229 15.20 31.44 19.45
N TYR A 230 13.89 31.34 19.20
CA TYR A 230 13.10 32.44 18.68
C TYR A 230 12.50 33.22 19.86
N THR A 231 12.60 34.55 19.84
CA THR A 231 12.04 35.42 20.88
C THR A 231 10.93 36.29 20.29
N ILE A 232 9.77 36.28 20.93
CA ILE A 232 8.66 37.21 20.65
C ILE A 232 8.43 38.11 21.86
N SER A 233 8.13 39.39 21.61
CA SER A 233 7.85 40.38 22.67
C SER A 233 6.48 41.04 22.53
N ASP A 234 5.88 40.98 21.34
CA ASP A 234 4.61 41.60 21.03
C ASP A 234 3.58 40.57 20.56
N THR A 235 2.30 40.89 20.68
CA THR A 235 1.24 40.08 20.07
C THR A 235 1.32 40.15 18.55
N GLY A 236 1.07 39.04 17.87
CA GLY A 236 1.06 39.01 16.41
C GLY A 236 1.29 37.63 15.82
N PHE A 237 1.33 37.62 14.49
CA PHE A 237 1.70 36.46 13.70
C PHE A 237 3.16 36.58 13.28
N TYR A 238 3.88 35.48 13.41
CA TYR A 238 5.29 35.33 13.09
C TYR A 238 5.48 34.06 12.29
N GLU A 239 6.45 34.08 11.38
CA GLU A 239 6.81 32.94 10.56
C GLU A 239 8.33 32.86 10.46
N THR A 240 8.87 31.65 10.57
CA THR A 240 10.31 31.42 10.45
C THR A 240 10.59 30.06 9.77
N PRO A 241 11.66 29.94 8.96
CA PRO A 241 11.99 28.66 8.34
C PRO A 241 12.42 27.58 9.34
N LEU A 242 12.11 26.32 9.00
CA LEU A 242 12.58 25.12 9.69
C LEU A 242 13.74 24.51 8.89
N TYR A 243 14.92 24.38 9.51
CA TYR A 243 16.12 23.80 8.87
C TYR A 243 16.53 22.47 9.50
N ALA A 244 16.68 21.45 8.67
CA ALA A 244 17.25 20.16 9.03
C ALA A 244 18.76 20.11 8.78
N GLY A 245 19.52 19.50 9.70
CA GLY A 245 20.96 19.22 9.50
C GLY A 245 21.87 20.45 9.44
N ALA A 246 21.46 21.59 9.99
CA ALA A 246 22.21 22.85 9.95
C ALA A 246 23.33 22.92 11.01
N GLY A 247 24.19 21.91 11.00
CA GLY A 247 25.28 21.73 11.96
C GLY A 247 26.15 22.99 12.10
N ARG A 248 26.54 23.30 13.35
CA ARG A 248 27.27 24.51 13.74
C ARG A 248 26.51 25.82 13.48
N ASN A 249 25.18 25.77 13.42
CA ASN A 249 24.31 26.92 13.14
C ASN A 249 24.57 27.55 11.76
N ASP A 250 25.06 26.76 10.79
CA ASP A 250 25.34 27.22 9.43
C ASP A 250 24.22 26.81 8.48
N ILE A 251 23.31 27.74 8.20
CA ILE A 251 22.15 27.48 7.33
C ILE A 251 22.54 27.13 5.89
N SER A 252 23.75 27.48 5.44
CA SER A 252 24.22 27.08 4.10
C SER A 252 24.51 25.58 3.99
N LYS A 253 24.64 24.90 5.12
CA LYS A 253 24.76 23.44 5.22
C LYS A 253 23.44 22.76 5.57
N GLY A 254 22.43 23.52 5.98
CA GLY A 254 21.11 23.00 6.33
C GLY A 254 20.22 22.84 5.10
N THR A 255 19.24 21.96 5.23
CA THR A 255 18.15 21.83 4.26
C THR A 255 16.93 22.57 4.79
N LEU A 256 16.34 23.47 3.99
CA LEU A 256 15.05 24.07 4.32
C LEU A 256 13.97 23.01 4.14
N VAL A 257 13.31 22.60 5.23
CA VAL A 257 12.37 21.47 5.24
C VAL A 257 10.93 21.89 5.50
N GLY A 258 10.71 23.10 6.01
CA GLY A 258 9.38 23.57 6.37
C GLY A 258 9.39 25.02 6.87
N THR A 259 8.26 25.43 7.40
CA THR A 259 8.08 26.70 8.12
C THR A 259 7.44 26.43 9.49
N LEU A 260 7.77 27.28 10.44
CA LEU A 260 7.11 27.37 11.73
C LEU A 260 6.30 28.67 11.76
N GLU A 261 5.01 28.55 11.95
CA GLU A 261 4.08 29.67 12.12
C GLU A 261 3.71 29.81 13.59
N MET A 262 3.72 31.03 14.10
CA MET A 262 3.44 31.33 15.50
C MET A 262 2.44 32.47 15.58
N ASN A 263 1.35 32.29 16.30
CA ASN A 263 0.38 33.33 16.60
C ASN A 263 0.28 33.53 18.11
N PHE A 264 0.65 34.72 18.59
CA PHE A 264 0.60 35.07 20.01
C PHE A 264 -0.42 36.19 20.26
N ASP A 265 -1.43 35.91 21.08
CA ASP A 265 -2.49 36.88 21.42
C ASP A 265 -2.22 37.67 22.72
N GLY A 266 -1.06 37.44 23.36
CA GLY A 266 -0.69 38.00 24.66
C GLY A 266 -0.83 37.03 25.82
N THR A 267 -1.58 35.93 25.63
CA THR A 267 -1.81 34.89 26.63
C THR A 267 -1.70 33.47 26.07
N THR A 268 -2.06 33.30 24.80
CA THR A 268 -2.06 32.03 24.08
C THR A 268 -1.07 32.13 22.93
N LEU A 269 -0.19 31.15 22.86
CA LEU A 269 0.72 30.92 21.75
C LEU A 269 0.24 29.69 20.99
N THR A 270 -0.20 29.87 19.75
CA THR A 270 -0.42 28.79 18.79
C THR A 270 0.82 28.66 17.92
N VAL A 271 1.37 27.45 17.81
CA VAL A 271 2.56 27.14 17.00
C VAL A 271 2.22 26.02 16.03
N SER A 272 2.39 26.26 14.74
CA SER A 272 2.11 25.30 13.67
C SER A 272 3.39 24.98 12.90
N TYR A 273 3.72 23.69 12.80
CA TYR A 273 4.77 23.17 11.94
C TYR A 273 4.16 22.85 10.58
N ASN A 274 4.77 23.32 9.49
CA ASN A 274 4.30 23.09 8.12
C ASN A 274 5.47 22.60 7.26
N MET A 275 5.43 21.34 6.81
CA MET A 275 6.51 20.75 6.01
C MET A 275 6.39 21.09 4.53
N LEU A 276 7.53 21.32 3.88
CA LEU A 276 7.61 21.39 2.43
C LEU A 276 7.39 20.01 1.82
N SER A 277 6.92 19.98 0.56
CA SER A 277 6.71 18.73 -0.17
C SER A 277 7.98 17.87 -0.21
N GLY A 278 7.86 16.59 0.11
CA GLY A 278 8.97 15.65 0.19
C GLY A 278 9.57 15.48 1.58
N PHE A 279 9.09 16.23 2.57
CA PHE A 279 9.48 16.11 3.97
C PHE A 279 8.27 15.83 4.86
N GLU A 280 8.51 15.03 5.90
CA GLU A 280 7.52 14.62 6.89
C GLU A 280 8.16 14.64 8.28
N MET A 281 7.34 14.68 9.34
CA MET A 281 7.78 14.64 10.73
C MET A 281 7.30 13.35 11.41
N ASP A 282 8.20 12.72 12.14
CA ASP A 282 7.89 11.59 13.03
C ASP A 282 7.79 12.03 14.50
N GLU A 283 8.34 13.20 14.85
CA GLU A 283 8.30 13.74 16.20
C GLU A 283 8.45 15.26 16.17
N THR A 284 7.74 15.96 17.05
CA THR A 284 7.95 17.39 17.30
C THR A 284 8.10 17.63 18.80
N GLN A 285 8.88 18.64 19.16
CA GLN A 285 9.03 19.09 20.55
C GLN A 285 9.11 20.61 20.59
N LEU A 286 8.38 21.18 21.54
CA LEU A 286 8.26 22.63 21.67
C LEU A 286 8.54 23.08 23.09
N PHE A 287 9.55 23.93 23.25
CA PHE A 287 9.74 24.75 24.44
C PHE A 287 9.11 26.12 24.18
N ALA A 288 8.29 26.61 25.10
CA ALA A 288 7.83 28.00 25.11
C ALA A 288 7.71 28.48 26.55
N SER A 289 8.42 29.56 26.92
CA SER A 289 8.39 30.11 28.27
C SER A 289 8.78 31.59 28.29
N SER A 290 8.36 32.33 29.30
CA SER A 290 8.86 33.68 29.57
C SER A 290 10.18 33.72 30.33
N SER A 291 10.65 32.56 30.81
CA SER A 291 12.00 32.38 31.32
C SER A 291 12.92 31.82 30.25
N LEU A 292 14.20 32.18 30.30
CA LEU A 292 15.20 31.61 29.41
C LEU A 292 15.23 30.07 29.53
N PRO A 293 15.44 29.35 28.43
CA PRO A 293 15.58 27.89 28.46
C PRO A 293 16.77 27.50 29.33
N THR A 294 16.59 26.48 30.17
CA THR A 294 17.67 25.91 31.00
C THR A 294 18.15 24.57 30.46
N THR A 295 17.49 24.05 29.43
CA THR A 295 17.84 22.81 28.73
C THR A 295 17.71 23.01 27.23
N ILE A 296 18.53 22.27 26.50
CA ILE A 296 18.50 22.18 25.03
C ILE A 296 18.17 20.76 24.57
N ALA A 297 17.88 19.83 25.48
CA ALA A 297 17.48 18.47 25.11
C ALA A 297 16.00 18.47 24.66
N PRO A 298 15.67 18.10 23.41
CA PRO A 298 14.29 18.17 22.91
C PRO A 298 13.28 17.41 23.80
N GLY A 299 13.64 16.20 24.24
CA GLY A 299 12.82 15.41 25.18
C GLY A 299 12.61 16.02 26.57
N GLN A 300 13.15 17.20 26.85
CA GLN A 300 12.95 17.95 28.11
C GLN A 300 12.23 19.29 27.90
N PHE A 301 11.72 19.58 26.70
CA PHE A 301 11.04 20.84 26.41
C PHE A 301 9.62 20.95 27.00
N GLY A 302 9.06 19.84 27.46
CA GLY A 302 7.79 19.79 28.17
C GLY A 302 6.55 19.63 27.28
N ASN A 303 6.66 19.92 25.98
CA ASN A 303 5.63 19.63 24.99
C ASN A 303 6.23 18.79 23.86
N MET A 304 5.58 17.68 23.53
CA MET A 304 6.05 16.70 22.55
C MET A 304 4.85 15.96 21.96
N HIS A 305 4.89 15.71 20.66
CA HIS A 305 3.97 14.84 19.94
C HIS A 305 4.78 13.77 19.19
N ASP A 306 4.42 12.51 19.41
CA ASP A 306 4.82 11.41 18.52
C ASP A 306 3.92 11.44 17.29
N LEU A 307 4.53 11.52 16.12
CA LEU A 307 3.85 11.61 14.83
C LEU A 307 4.21 10.39 13.97
N PHE A 308 3.58 10.28 12.81
CA PHE A 308 3.94 9.30 11.80
C PHE A 308 3.72 9.94 10.44
N GLU A 309 4.82 10.23 9.75
CA GLU A 309 4.78 10.74 8.36
C GLU A 309 3.91 12.02 8.23
N ALA A 310 3.91 12.87 9.26
CA ALA A 310 3.04 14.03 9.32
C ALA A 310 3.63 15.20 8.52
N SER A 311 2.82 15.84 7.68
CA SER A 311 3.21 17.07 6.97
C SER A 311 2.93 18.34 7.76
N SER A 312 2.21 18.25 8.88
CA SER A 312 1.90 19.37 9.76
C SER A 312 1.65 18.92 11.19
N ASP A 313 1.89 19.81 12.15
CA ASP A 313 1.56 19.62 13.56
C ASP A 313 1.25 20.96 14.24
N GLU A 314 0.52 20.95 15.35
CA GLU A 314 0.11 22.17 16.08
C GLU A 314 0.20 22.03 17.60
N TYR A 315 0.72 23.06 18.26
CA TYR A 315 0.68 23.25 19.70
C TYR A 315 -0.11 24.50 20.06
N ILE A 316 -0.88 24.43 21.14
CA ILE A 316 -1.56 25.59 21.73
C ILE A 316 -1.17 25.66 23.20
N LEU A 317 -0.41 26.69 23.58
CA LEU A 317 0.16 26.85 24.91
C LEU A 317 -0.30 28.15 25.56
N GLN A 318 -0.53 28.13 26.86
CA GLN A 318 -0.74 29.33 27.66
C GLN A 318 0.61 29.84 28.17
N VAL A 319 1.02 31.03 27.73
CA VAL A 319 2.30 31.65 28.11
C VAL A 319 2.08 33.14 28.37
N SER A 320 2.73 33.66 29.40
CA SER A 320 2.65 35.09 29.75
C SER A 320 4.01 35.63 30.21
N GLY A 321 4.32 36.85 29.76
CA GLY A 321 5.55 37.56 30.05
C GLY A 321 5.91 38.53 28.93
N ASP A 322 6.86 39.42 29.21
CA ASP A 322 7.27 40.47 28.26
C ASP A 322 8.06 39.92 27.06
N ASN A 323 8.75 38.80 27.26
CA ASN A 323 9.43 38.05 26.21
C ASN A 323 9.01 36.58 26.34
N ILE A 324 8.69 35.93 25.23
CA ILE A 324 8.50 34.48 25.16
C ILE A 324 9.63 33.89 24.32
N TYR A 325 10.39 32.98 24.93
CA TYR A 325 11.46 32.22 24.30
C TYR A 325 10.92 30.89 23.81
N ILE A 326 11.14 30.61 22.54
CA ILE A 326 10.58 29.46 21.84
C ILE A 326 11.71 28.64 21.22
N ILE A 327 11.71 27.34 21.46
CA ILE A 327 12.56 26.37 20.75
C ILE A 327 11.63 25.34 20.13
N ALA A 328 11.60 25.31 18.80
CA ALA A 328 10.83 24.35 18.04
C ALA A 328 11.78 23.36 17.37
N HIS A 329 11.63 22.08 17.72
CA HIS A 329 12.42 20.96 17.23
C HIS A 329 11.50 19.95 16.53
N ALA A 330 12.01 19.32 15.49
CA ALA A 330 11.34 18.20 14.83
C ALA A 330 12.35 17.14 14.38
N GLU A 331 11.94 15.87 14.44
CA GLU A 331 12.58 14.79 13.69
C GLU A 331 11.95 14.74 12.30
N VAL A 332 12.71 15.14 11.29
CA VAL A 332 12.22 15.30 9.91
C VAL A 332 12.80 14.21 9.04
N CYS A 333 11.93 13.54 8.29
CA CYS A 333 12.29 12.46 7.39
C CYS A 333 12.01 12.82 5.93
N SER A 334 12.82 12.24 5.04
CA SER A 334 12.67 12.33 3.59
C SER A 334 13.00 10.99 2.94
N TYR A 335 12.44 10.77 1.76
CA TYR A 335 12.59 9.54 0.99
C TYR A 335 13.54 9.77 -0.18
N ASN A 336 14.64 9.03 -0.22
CA ASN A 336 15.54 9.00 -1.37
C ASN A 336 15.10 7.91 -2.35
N PHE A 337 14.91 8.28 -3.61
CA PHE A 337 14.61 7.39 -4.74
C PHE A 337 15.82 7.24 -5.65
#